data_AF-A0A315XW80-F1
#
_entry.id   AF-A0A315XW80-F1
#
_cell.length_a   1.000
_cell.length_b   1.000
_cell.length_c   1.000
_cell.angle_alpha   90.00
_cell.angle_beta   90.00
_cell.angle_gamma   90.00
#
_symmetry.space_group_name_H-M   'P 1'
#
loop_
_entity.id
_entity.type
_entity.pdbx_description
1 polymer ?
#
loop_
_entity_poly.entity_id
_entity_poly.type
_entity_poly.pdbx_seq_one_letter_code
_entity_poly.pdbx_strand_id
1 'polypeptide(L)'
;MGNDADRYRRYLDGDDNGIVEIIDIYHEGLTLYLNSIVDNMVRAEYDKLTTEQQHILGCYLGIFGYDKMPVSDIADMLMVTRNAVDKKINKALEKLYEHVWDSEIKYWINAYFIWLCSDKYISSTNRNN
;
A
#
# COMPACT_ATOMS: atom_id res chain seq x y z
N MET A 1 -18.06 -26.12 -13.57
CA MET A 1 -17.04 -25.60 -12.64
C MET A 1 -16.05 -26.73 -12.40
N GLY A 2 -14.88 -26.71 -13.05
CA GLY A 2 -13.81 -27.66 -12.74
C GLY A 2 -13.32 -27.38 -11.32
N ASN A 3 -13.25 -28.43 -10.50
CA ASN A 3 -13.00 -28.35 -9.06
C ASN A 3 -11.62 -27.73 -8.81
N ASP A 4 -11.52 -26.71 -7.96
CA ASP A 4 -10.23 -26.10 -7.59
C ASP A 4 -9.23 -27.14 -7.07
N ALA A 5 -9.72 -28.24 -6.51
CA ALA A 5 -8.91 -29.40 -6.13
C ALA A 5 -8.20 -30.08 -7.32
N ASP A 6 -8.81 -30.09 -8.52
CA ASP A 6 -8.20 -30.65 -9.72
C ASP A 6 -7.07 -29.77 -10.24
N ARG A 7 -7.24 -28.43 -10.17
CA ARG A 7 -6.18 -27.47 -10.48
C ARG A 7 -5.00 -27.59 -9.51
N TYR A 8 -5.30 -27.73 -8.22
CA TYR A 8 -4.27 -27.92 -7.21
C TYR A 8 -3.53 -29.25 -7.39
N ARG A 9 -4.25 -30.33 -7.74
CA ARG A 9 -3.64 -31.63 -8.04
C ARG A 9 -2.75 -31.58 -9.28
N ARG A 10 -3.19 -30.92 -10.36
CA ARG A 10 -2.34 -30.65 -11.55
C ARG A 10 -1.06 -29.91 -11.18
N TYR A 11 -1.16 -28.89 -10.32
CA TYR A 11 0.02 -28.18 -9.82
C TYR A 11 0.98 -29.11 -9.06
N LEU A 12 0.47 -29.94 -8.16
CA LEU A 12 1.29 -30.94 -7.45
C LEU A 12 1.92 -31.97 -8.39
N ASP A 13 1.30 -32.25 -9.53
CA ASP A 13 1.81 -33.14 -10.58
C ASP A 13 2.80 -32.43 -11.55
N GLY A 14 3.13 -31.15 -11.30
CA GLY A 14 4.15 -30.38 -12.03
C GLY A 14 3.62 -29.45 -13.13
N ASP A 15 2.30 -29.28 -13.25
CA ASP A 15 1.69 -28.30 -14.15
C ASP A 15 1.51 -26.94 -13.46
N ASP A 16 2.48 -26.05 -13.64
CA ASP A 16 2.47 -24.69 -13.09
C ASP A 16 1.24 -23.86 -13.51
N ASN A 17 0.53 -24.22 -14.59
CA ASN A 17 -0.71 -23.52 -14.94
C ASN A 17 -1.84 -23.79 -13.93
N GLY A 18 -1.79 -24.93 -13.22
CA GLY A 18 -2.76 -25.24 -12.18
C GLY A 18 -2.77 -24.21 -11.05
N ILE A 19 -1.60 -23.69 -10.64
CA ILE A 19 -1.52 -22.64 -9.61
C ILE A 19 -1.90 -21.26 -10.17
N VAL A 20 -1.55 -20.95 -11.42
CA VAL A 20 -1.93 -19.68 -12.08
C VAL A 20 -3.44 -19.55 -12.18
N GLU A 21 -4.14 -20.61 -12.62
CA GLU A 21 -5.60 -20.62 -12.71
C GLU A 21 -6.27 -20.41 -11.34
N ILE A 22 -5.71 -20.97 -10.26
CA ILE A 22 -6.21 -20.73 -8.89
C ILE A 22 -5.99 -19.27 -8.50
N ILE A 23 -4.79 -18.74 -8.72
CA ILE A 23 -4.47 -17.35 -8.40
C ILE A 23 -5.42 -16.40 -9.14
N ASP A 24 -5.68 -16.62 -10.43
CA ASP A 24 -6.59 -15.76 -11.21
C ASP A 24 -8.03 -15.78 -10.68
N ILE A 25 -8.52 -16.95 -10.27
CA ILE A 25 -9.87 -17.09 -9.67
C ILE A 25 -9.96 -16.32 -8.34
N TYR A 26 -8.93 -16.41 -7.51
CA TYR A 26 -8.92 -15.78 -6.20
C TYR A 26 -8.29 -14.39 -6.19
N HIS A 27 -7.79 -13.90 -7.33
CA HIS A 27 -6.96 -12.70 -7.43
C HIS A 27 -7.63 -11.50 -6.77
N GLU A 28 -8.87 -11.18 -7.16
CA GLU A 28 -9.62 -10.07 -6.60
C GLU A 28 -9.84 -10.20 -5.09
N GLY A 29 -10.22 -11.40 -4.63
CA GLY A 29 -10.44 -11.67 -3.21
C GLY A 29 -9.14 -11.57 -2.38
N LEU A 30 -8.03 -12.07 -2.92
CA LEU A 30 -6.71 -11.98 -2.32
C LEU A 30 -6.21 -10.53 -2.29
N THR A 31 -6.42 -9.76 -3.37
CA THR A 31 -6.10 -8.33 -3.40
C THR A 31 -6.88 -7.57 -2.34
N LEU A 32 -8.19 -7.79 -2.24
CA LEU A 32 -9.04 -7.15 -1.21
C LEU A 32 -8.61 -7.52 0.21
N TYR A 33 -8.31 -8.80 0.45
CA TYR A 33 -7.85 -9.27 1.75
C TYR A 33 -6.49 -8.69 2.14
N LEU A 34 -5.51 -8.72 1.23
CA LEU A 34 -4.20 -8.12 1.45
C LEU A 34 -4.31 -6.61 1.68
N ASN A 35 -5.11 -5.90 0.88
CA ASN A 35 -5.36 -4.48 1.09
C ASN A 35 -5.96 -4.21 2.47
N SER A 36 -6.88 -5.05 2.96
CA SER A 36 -7.45 -4.89 4.30
C SER A 36 -6.42 -5.11 5.42
N ILE A 37 -5.49 -6.05 5.24
CA ILE A 37 -4.40 -6.28 6.21
C ILE A 37 -3.46 -5.08 6.19
N VAL A 38 -2.98 -4.69 5.02
CA VAL A 38 -2.04 -3.57 4.89
C VAL A 38 -2.66 -2.28 5.42
N ASP A 39 -3.93 -1.99 5.12
CA ASP A 39 -4.64 -0.82 5.65
C ASP A 39 -4.72 -0.84 7.18
N ASN A 40 -5.12 -1.97 7.77
CA ASN A 40 -5.18 -2.12 9.23
C ASN A 40 -3.81 -1.93 9.90
N MET A 41 -2.76 -2.48 9.29
CA MET A 41 -1.41 -2.34 9.84
C MET A 41 -0.91 -0.90 9.71
N VAL A 42 -1.10 -0.25 8.55
CA VAL A 42 -0.71 1.16 8.35
C VAL A 42 -1.50 2.08 9.28
N ARG A 43 -2.80 1.81 9.50
CA ARG A 43 -3.60 2.52 10.49
C ARG A 43 -3.03 2.38 11.90
N ALA A 44 -2.62 1.19 12.31
CA ALA A 44 -2.01 0.98 13.63
C ALA A 44 -0.71 1.80 13.82
N GLU A 45 0.09 1.96 12.76
CA GLU A 45 1.30 2.81 12.80
C GLU A 45 0.98 4.32 12.76
N TYR A 46 -0.08 4.69 12.02
CA TYR A 46 -0.61 6.04 11.95
C TYR A 46 -1.20 6.51 13.28
N ASP A 47 -1.90 5.64 14.00
CA ASP A 47 -2.52 5.96 15.29
C ASP A 47 -1.48 6.26 16.38
N LYS A 48 -0.20 5.91 16.17
CA LYS A 48 0.93 6.28 17.04
C LYS A 48 1.42 7.72 16.84
N LEU A 49 1.03 8.38 15.74
CA LEU A 49 1.37 9.79 15.49
C LEU A 49 0.63 10.72 16.46
N THR A 50 1.10 11.96 16.61
CA THR A 50 0.35 12.96 17.39
C THR A 50 -0.96 13.33 16.68
N THR A 51 -1.96 13.79 17.41
CA THR A 51 -3.26 14.23 16.83
C THR A 51 -3.09 15.30 15.75
N GLU A 52 -2.11 16.19 15.89
CA GLU A 52 -1.79 17.19 14.86
C GLU A 52 -1.25 16.53 13.59
N GLN A 53 -0.32 15.58 13.73
CA GLN A 53 0.24 14.84 12.60
C GLN A 53 -0.82 13.99 11.90
N GLN A 54 -1.68 13.31 12.67
CA GLN A 54 -2.82 12.58 12.15
C GLN A 54 -3.72 13.54 11.36
N HIS A 55 -4.21 14.62 11.96
CA HIS A 55 -5.09 15.57 11.27
C HIS A 55 -4.49 16.09 9.96
N ILE A 56 -3.22 16.52 9.96
CA ILE A 56 -2.55 17.06 8.77
C ILE A 56 -2.39 16.00 7.67
N LEU A 57 -1.93 14.79 8.02
CA LEU A 57 -1.77 13.70 7.04
C LEU A 57 -3.11 13.19 6.53
N GLY A 58 -4.10 13.06 7.43
CA GLY A 58 -5.46 12.69 7.12
C GLY A 58 -6.04 13.61 6.05
N CYS A 59 -6.02 14.93 6.28
CA CYS A 59 -6.48 15.91 5.30
C CYS A 59 -5.65 15.89 4.01
N TYR A 60 -4.33 15.74 4.08
CA TYR A 60 -3.49 15.74 2.88
C TYR A 60 -3.71 14.51 1.97
N LEU A 61 -3.88 13.34 2.56
CA LEU A 61 -4.01 12.07 1.85
C LEU A 61 -5.47 11.68 1.58
N GLY A 62 -6.42 12.19 2.36
CA GLY A 62 -7.82 11.79 2.32
C GLY A 62 -8.05 10.40 2.89
N ILE A 63 -7.47 10.13 4.06
CA ILE A 63 -7.47 8.79 4.67
C ILE A 63 -8.09 8.81 6.06
N PHE A 64 -8.46 7.63 6.54
CA PHE A 64 -8.80 7.39 7.95
C PHE A 64 -9.93 8.26 8.54
N GLY A 65 -10.84 8.74 7.69
CA GLY A 65 -11.99 9.56 8.08
C GLY A 65 -11.86 11.04 7.73
N TYR A 66 -10.79 11.44 7.06
CA TYR A 66 -10.57 12.80 6.59
C TYR A 66 -10.77 12.89 5.08
N ASP A 67 -11.37 13.98 4.62
CA ASP A 67 -11.46 14.30 3.20
C ASP A 67 -10.12 14.83 2.69
N LYS A 68 -9.80 14.51 1.42
CA LYS A 68 -8.58 15.01 0.78
C LYS A 68 -8.71 16.51 0.52
N MET A 69 -7.78 17.29 1.06
CA MET A 69 -7.71 18.73 0.91
C MET A 69 -6.39 19.15 0.25
N PRO A 70 -6.40 20.19 -0.59
CA PRO A 70 -5.16 20.76 -1.09
C PRO A 70 -4.40 21.46 0.04
N VAL A 71 -3.07 21.54 -0.09
CA VAL A 71 -2.20 22.16 0.92
C VAL A 71 -2.59 23.61 1.24
N SER A 72 -3.13 24.34 0.26
CA SER A 72 -3.67 25.69 0.46
C SER A 72 -4.77 25.73 1.51
N ASP A 73 -5.72 24.81 1.42
CA ASP A 73 -6.92 24.84 2.25
C ASP A 73 -6.59 24.35 3.66
N ILE A 74 -5.64 23.42 3.78
CA ILE A 74 -5.06 23.02 5.07
C ILE A 74 -4.32 24.21 5.71
N ALA A 75 -3.57 24.99 4.92
CA ALA A 75 -2.85 26.17 5.40
C ALA A 75 -3.82 27.25 5.89
N ASP A 76 -4.88 27.51 5.14
CA ASP A 76 -5.94 28.46 5.50
C ASP A 76 -6.68 28.01 6.77
N MET A 77 -7.03 26.73 6.88
CA MET A 77 -7.67 26.14 8.06
C MET A 77 -6.80 26.30 9.32
N LEU A 78 -5.50 26.07 9.20
CA LEU A 78 -4.55 26.13 10.32
C LEU A 78 -4.02 27.55 10.58
N MET A 79 -4.39 28.53 9.76
CA MET A 79 -3.90 29.91 9.80
C MET A 79 -2.36 30.00 9.76
N VAL A 80 -1.74 29.20 8.90
CA VAL A 80 -0.29 29.19 8.69
C VAL A 80 0.05 29.30 7.21
N THR A 81 1.33 29.48 6.87
CA THR A 81 1.76 29.50 5.47
C THR A 81 1.75 28.11 4.85
N ARG A 82 1.56 28.01 3.53
CA ARG A 82 1.67 26.74 2.79
C ARG A 82 3.00 26.04 3.04
N ASN A 83 4.11 26.79 3.02
CA ASN A 83 5.44 26.25 3.33
C ASN A 83 5.53 25.67 4.75
N ALA A 84 4.82 26.24 5.73
CA ALA A 84 4.77 25.69 7.07
C ALA A 84 3.97 24.37 7.10
N VAL A 85 2.85 24.30 6.36
CA VAL A 85 2.10 23.04 6.20
C VAL A 85 2.94 21.98 5.50
N ASP A 86 3.62 22.29 4.41
CA ASP A 86 4.50 21.34 3.70
C ASP A 86 5.56 20.76 4.62
N LYS A 87 6.18 21.60 5.46
CA LYS A 87 7.15 21.14 6.48
C LYS A 87 6.50 20.21 7.50
N LYS A 88 5.28 20.51 7.95
CA LYS A 88 4.54 19.66 8.89
C LYS A 88 4.14 18.34 8.24
N ILE A 89 3.66 18.34 6.99
CA ILE A 89 3.35 17.14 6.21
C ILE A 89 4.60 16.27 6.08
N ASN A 90 5.72 16.83 5.59
CA ASN A 90 6.95 16.07 5.40
C ASN A 90 7.45 15.45 6.71
N LYS A 91 7.46 16.23 7.80
CA LYS A 91 7.85 15.72 9.11
C LYS A 91 6.92 14.60 9.62
N ALA A 92 5.61 14.71 9.37
CA ALA A 92 4.65 13.69 9.74
C ALA A 92 4.80 12.43 8.88
N LEU A 93 5.05 12.57 7.58
CA LEU A 93 5.34 11.47 6.66
C LEU A 93 6.62 10.73 7.06
N GLU A 94 7.70 11.46 7.35
CA GLU A 94 8.96 10.89 7.85
C GLU A 94 8.71 10.07 9.12
N LYS A 95 7.94 10.62 10.07
CA LYS A 95 7.59 9.92 11.32
C LYS A 95 6.77 8.66 11.07
N LEU A 96 5.80 8.72 10.17
CA LEU A 96 5.01 7.55 9.78
C LEU A 96 5.90 6.50 9.11
N TYR A 97 6.82 6.92 8.25
CA TYR A 97 7.80 6.04 7.62
C TYR A 97 8.68 5.33 8.64
N GLU A 98 9.18 6.05 9.66
CA GLU A 98 9.94 5.44 10.76
C GLU A 98 9.13 4.34 11.45
N HIS A 99 7.89 4.64 11.85
CA HIS A 99 7.00 3.67 12.50
C HIS A 99 6.76 2.43 11.62
N VAL A 100 6.45 2.65 10.33
CA VAL A 100 6.22 1.57 9.37
C VAL A 100 7.48 0.74 9.14
N TRP A 101 8.65 1.37 9.06
CA TRP A 101 9.92 0.69 8.83
C TRP A 101 10.46 -0.05 10.06
N ASP A 102 10.01 0.31 11.26
CA ASP A 102 10.27 -0.43 12.47
C ASP A 102 9.30 -1.61 12.65
N SER A 103 8.14 -1.57 12.01
CA SER A 103 7.10 -2.61 12.08
C SER A 103 7.34 -3.81 11.15
N GLU A 104 6.50 -4.85 11.26
CA GLU A 104 6.47 -5.99 10.34
C GLU A 104 5.95 -5.62 8.95
N ILE A 105 5.29 -4.47 8.78
CA ILE A 105 4.76 -3.98 7.49
C ILE A 105 5.87 -3.81 6.46
N LYS A 106 7.09 -3.47 6.91
CA LYS A 106 8.24 -3.27 6.03
C LYS A 106 8.51 -4.45 5.10
N TYR A 107 8.21 -5.67 5.54
CA TYR A 107 8.41 -6.87 4.71
C TYR A 107 7.43 -6.90 3.54
N TRP A 108 6.18 -6.52 3.77
CA TRP A 108 5.15 -6.41 2.73
C TRP A 108 5.45 -5.29 1.73
N ILE A 109 5.85 -4.12 2.25
CA ILE A 109 6.26 -2.99 1.40
C ILE A 109 7.47 -3.36 0.54
N ASN A 110 8.49 -4.01 1.13
CA ASN A 110 9.67 -4.45 0.39
C ASN A 110 9.34 -5.51 -0.67
N ALA A 111 8.47 -6.49 -0.34
CA ALA A 111 8.02 -7.48 -1.31
C ALA A 111 7.32 -6.82 -2.51
N TYR A 112 6.44 -5.84 -2.25
CA TYR A 112 5.77 -5.07 -3.30
C TYR A 112 6.75 -4.25 -4.15
N PHE A 113 7.73 -3.59 -3.54
CA PHE A 113 8.77 -2.85 -4.28
C PHE A 113 9.64 -3.77 -5.14
N ILE A 114 10.05 -4.93 -4.62
CA ILE A 114 10.81 -5.93 -5.38
C ILE A 114 10.00 -6.39 -6.59
N TRP A 115 8.71 -6.69 -6.40
CA TRP A 115 7.81 -7.06 -7.48
C TRP A 115 7.68 -5.96 -8.55
N LEU A 116 7.40 -4.71 -8.16
CA LEU A 116 7.33 -3.57 -9.10
C LEU A 116 8.64 -3.36 -9.88
N CYS A 117 9.79 -3.51 -9.22
CA CYS A 117 11.10 -3.39 -9.87
C CYS A 117 11.36 -4.55 -10.83
N SER A 118 10.90 -5.75 -10.49
CA SER A 118 11.02 -6.95 -11.35
C SER A 118 10.10 -6.84 -12.57
N ASP A 119 8.88 -6.35 -12.39
CA ASP A 119 7.89 -6.19 -13.47
C ASP A 119 8.31 -5.10 -14.47
N LYS A 120 8.88 -3.99 -13.98
CA LYS A 120 9.52 -2.97 -14.83
C LYS A 120 10.73 -3.51 -15.60
N TYR A 121 11.49 -4.42 -15.00
CA TYR A 121 12.62 -5.06 -15.67
C TYR A 121 12.13 -5.94 -16.83
N ILE A 122 11.15 -6.83 -16.59
CA ILE A 122 10.54 -7.70 -17.62
C ILE A 122 9.91 -6.88 -18.76
N SER A 123 9.21 -5.81 -18.42
CA SER A 123 8.59 -4.88 -19.39
C SER A 123 9.59 -4.13 -20.28
N SER A 124 10.84 -4.02 -19.85
CA SER A 124 11.93 -3.40 -20.61
C SER A 124 12.65 -4.41 -21.52
N THR A 125 12.68 -5.68 -21.14
CA THR A 125 13.28 -6.76 -21.94
C THR A 125 12.39 -7.15 -23.11
N ASN A 126 11.06 -7.17 -22.93
CA ASN A 126 10.10 -7.51 -24.00
C ASN A 126 9.88 -6.40 -25.05
N ARG A 127 10.39 -5.18 -24.83
CA ARG A 127 10.32 -4.08 -25.82
C ARG A 127 11.53 -4.04 -26.77
N ASN A 128 12.56 -4.84 -26.50
CA ASN A 128 13.79 -4.90 -27.28
C ASN A 128 13.93 -6.20 -28.10
N ASN A 129 12.88 -7.01 -28.18
CA ASN A 129 12.73 -8.15 -29.09
C ASN A 129 11.58 -7.88 -30.08
#